data_AF-A0ABD6P9K5-F1
#
_entry.id   AF-A0ABD6P9K5-F1
#
_cell.length_a   1.000
_cell.length_b   1.000
_cell.length_c   1.000
_cell.angle_alpha   90.00
_cell.angle_beta   90.00
_cell.angle_gamma   90.00
#
_symmetry.space_group_name_H-M   'P 1'
#
loop_
_entity.id
_entity.type
_entity.pdbx_description
1 polymer ?
#
loop_
_entity_poly.entity_id
_entity_poly.type
_entity_poly.pdbx_seq_one_letter_code
_entity_poly.pdbx_strand_id
1 'polypeptide(L)' 'MLIASCGTTGPVRVEVVDTACDWVKPIYLTDHDIDVLDRQTKKDILAHNKAWQANCSKS' A
#
# COMPACT_ATOMS: atom_id res chain seq x y z
N MET A 1 -5.75 -5.95 0.23
CA MET A 1 -5.93 -7.32 -0.31
C MET A 1 -6.45 -8.16 0.84
N LEU A 2 -7.73 -8.53 0.85
CA LEU A 2 -8.31 -9.30 1.94
C LEU A 2 -7.99 -10.78 1.72
N ILE A 3 -7.04 -11.33 2.47
CA ILE A 3 -6.77 -12.76 2.43
C ILE A 3 -7.60 -13.41 3.52
N ALA A 4 -8.74 -13.98 3.12
CA ALA A 4 -9.55 -14.83 4.00
C ALA A 4 -9.05 -16.27 3.89
N SER A 5 -8.36 -16.77 4.92
CA SER A 5 -8.02 -18.20 5.01
C SER A 5 -9.24 -18.97 5.53
N CYS A 6 -9.83 -19.82 4.68
CA CYS A 6 -10.82 -20.81 5.12
C CYS A 6 -10.09 -22.02 5.71
N GLY A 7 -9.64 -21.91 6.96
CA GLY A 7 -9.10 -23.02 7.74
C GLY A 7 -10.15 -23.51 8.73
N THR A 8 -10.80 -24.63 8.47
CA THR A 8 -11.76 -25.26 9.39
C THR A 8 -11.01 -25.98 10.52
N THR A 9 -10.54 -25.27 11.53
CA THR A 9 -10.03 -25.87 12.78
C THR A 9 -10.24 -24.94 13.98
N GLY A 10 -11.31 -25.17 14.76
CA GLY A 10 -11.49 -24.65 16.13
C GLY A 10 -11.96 -23.18 16.25
N PRO A 11 -12.21 -22.69 17.49
CA PRO A 11 -12.68 -21.33 17.78
C PRO A 11 -11.53 -20.32 17.62
N VAL A 12 -10.92 -20.32 16.45
CA VAL A 12 -9.91 -19.35 16.07
C VAL A 12 -10.66 -18.11 15.63
N ARG A 13 -10.49 -17.01 16.38
CA ARG A 13 -10.96 -15.70 15.95
C ARG A 13 -10.29 -15.40 14.62
N VAL A 14 -11.07 -15.35 13.56
CA VAL A 14 -10.59 -14.87 12.26
C VAL A 14 -10.47 -13.35 12.40
N GLU A 15 -9.33 -12.88 12.92
CA GLU A 15 -8.99 -11.47 12.82
C GLU A 15 -8.69 -11.18 11.36
N VAL A 16 -9.60 -10.45 10.72
CA VAL A 16 -9.38 -9.89 9.39
C VAL A 16 -8.37 -8.76 9.56
N VAL A 17 -7.09 -9.07 9.42
CA VAL A 17 -6.04 -8.05 9.43
C VAL A 17 -6.01 -7.42 8.04
N ASP A 18 -6.58 -6.22 7.89
CA ASP A 18 -6.41 -5.42 6.68
C ASP A 18 -4.99 -4.84 6.65
N THR A 19 -4.03 -5.67 6.30
CA THR A 19 -2.63 -5.27 6.17
C THR A 19 -2.38 -4.47 4.89
N ALA A 20 -3.39 -4.19 4.06
CA ALA A 20 -3.19 -3.60 2.73
C ALA A 20 -2.32 -2.34 2.77
N CYS A 21 -2.53 -1.50 3.78
CA CYS A 21 -1.76 -0.27 3.99
C CYS A 21 -0.28 -0.49 4.34
N ASP A 22 0.06 -1.62 4.98
CA ASP A 22 1.44 -2.01 5.27
C ASP A 22 2.20 -2.48 4.04
N TRP A 23 1.50 -3.13 3.10
CA TRP A 23 2.10 -3.63 1.85
C TRP A 23 2.26 -2.54 0.78
N VAL A 24 1.48 -1.46 0.83
CA VAL A 24 1.46 -0.41 -0.21
C VAL A 24 1.98 0.96 0.27
N LYS A 25 3.01 0.97 1.11
CA LYS A 25 3.62 2.20 1.66
C LYS A 25 4.03 3.19 0.56
N PRO A 26 4.11 4.51 0.89
CA PRO A 26 4.53 5.52 -0.07
C PRO A 26 5.89 5.22 -0.69
N ILE A 27 6.02 5.56 -1.97
CA ILE A 27 7.27 5.46 -2.71
C ILE A 27 8.07 6.74 -2.46
N TYR A 28 9.25 6.59 -1.87
CA TYR A 28 10.20 7.67 -1.65
C TYR A 28 11.24 7.70 -2.76
N LEU A 29 11.56 8.90 -3.22
CA LEU A 29 12.50 9.13 -4.31
C LEU A 29 13.66 10.00 -3.82
N THR A 30 14.84 9.76 -4.36
CA THR A 30 15.99 10.67 -4.25
C THR A 30 16.00 11.67 -5.40
N ASP A 31 16.83 12.71 -5.30
CA ASP A 31 17.00 13.68 -6.38
C ASP A 31 17.46 13.01 -7.68
N HIS A 32 18.35 12.01 -7.59
CA HIS A 32 18.80 11.26 -8.76
C HIS A 32 17.66 10.48 -9.43
N ASP A 33 16.79 9.84 -8.64
CA ASP A 33 15.62 9.13 -9.19
C ASP A 33 14.71 10.10 -9.92
N ILE A 34 14.51 11.30 -9.38
CA ILE A 34 13.72 12.35 -10.05
C ILE A 34 14.38 12.76 -11.37
N ASP A 35 15.70 12.83 -11.48
CA ASP A 35 16.32 13.25 -12.75
C ASP A 35 16.19 12.19 -13.85
N VAL A 36 16.25 10.91 -13.50
CA VAL A 36 16.23 9.80 -14.48
C VAL A 36 14.83 9.29 -14.82
N LEU A 37 13.84 9.51 -13.95
CA LEU A 37 12.46 9.05 -14.19
C LEU A 37 11.74 9.89 -15.25
N ASP A 38 10.95 9.22 -16.07
CA ASP A 38 10.08 9.89 -17.03
C ASP A 38 8.94 10.65 -16.33
N ARG A 39 8.36 11.61 -17.04
CA ARG A 39 7.30 12.49 -16.49
C ARG A 39 6.04 11.72 -16.07
N GLN A 40 5.68 10.66 -16.79
CA GLN A 40 4.49 9.86 -16.50
C GLN A 40 4.70 9.04 -15.22
N THR A 41 5.84 8.37 -15.07
CA THR A 41 6.15 7.61 -13.85
C THR A 41 6.13 8.50 -12.60
N LYS A 42 6.67 9.73 -12.68
CA LYS A 42 6.60 10.71 -11.58
C LYS A 42 5.15 11.04 -11.19
N LYS A 43 4.25 11.20 -12.17
CA LYS A 43 2.83 11.47 -11.91
C LYS A 43 2.15 10.28 -11.27
N ASP A 44 2.47 9.07 -11.72
CA ASP A 44 1.86 7.84 -11.21
C ASP A 44 2.30 7.58 -9.77
N ILE A 45 3.57 7.81 -9.44
CA ILE A 45 4.09 7.78 -8.07
C ILE A 45 3.38 8.81 -7.19
N LEU A 46 3.21 10.04 -7.68
CA LEU A 46 2.49 11.07 -6.93
C LEU A 46 1.02 10.68 -6.68
N ALA A 47 0.34 10.12 -7.68
CA ALA A 47 -1.04 9.65 -7.55
C ALA A 47 -1.14 8.50 -6.55
N HIS A 48 -0.20 7.55 -6.60
CA HIS A 48 -0.10 6.45 -5.66
C HIS A 48 0.08 6.96 -4.21
N ASN A 49 1.06 7.84 -3.97
CA ASN A 49 1.33 8.37 -2.61
C ASN A 49 0.14 9.15 -2.05
N LYS A 50 -0.57 9.93 -2.89
CA LYS A 50 -1.82 10.61 -2.50
C LYS A 50 -2.94 9.63 -2.17
N ALA A 51 -3.11 8.59 -2.97
CA ALA A 51 -4.09 7.55 -2.72
C ALA A 51 -3.78 6.82 -1.41
N TRP A 52 -2.51 6.48 -1.15
CA TRP A 52 -2.09 5.92 0.13
C TRP A 52 -2.41 6.88 1.27
N GLN A 53 -2.08 8.17 1.16
CA GLN A 53 -2.39 9.15 2.21
C GLN A 53 -3.90 9.23 2.48
N ALA A 54 -4.75 9.23 1.45
CA ALA A 54 -6.20 9.29 1.61
C ALA A 54 -6.79 8.05 2.28
N ASN A 55 -6.26 6.86 1.98
CA ASN A 55 -6.83 5.58 2.41
C ASN A 55 -6.16 4.99 3.67
N CYS A 56 -4.89 5.32 3.92
CA CYS A 56 -4.02 4.63 4.88
C CYS A 56 -3.34 5.55 5.90
N SER A 57 -3.39 6.88 5.79
CA SER A 57 -2.76 7.75 6.81
C SER A 57 -3.49 7.77 8.16
N LYS A 58 -4.70 7.18 8.24
CA LYS A 58 -5.55 7.14 9.43
C LYS A 58 -5.76 5.73 10.01
N SER A 59 -5.15 4.71 9.39
CA SER A 59 -5.26 3.31 9.84
C SER A 59 -4.44 3.07 11.10
#